data_AF-L7WHZ9-F1
#
_entry.id   AF-L7WHZ9-F1
#
_cell.length_a   1.000
_cell.length_b   1.000
_cell.length_c   1.000
_cell.angle_alpha   90.00
_cell.angle_beta   90.00
_cell.angle_gamma   90.00
#
_symmetry.space_group_name_H-M   'P 1'
#
loop_
_entity.id
_entity.type
_entity.pdbx_description
1 polymer ?
#
loop_
_entity_poly.entity_id
_entity_poly.type
_entity_poly.pdbx_seq_one_letter_code
_entity_poly.pdbx_strand_id
1 'polypeptide(L)'
;MFGQLLAAQKVDTAQSYLKFIDSTHEQVVGQTWNYMEAYTARKNDRAIKGQRKRLENVLKSAIRKVEKIEAYDEQLKMAVIKYLNGNLSIVKNEFLQLIQLEDQEPLSMSEIELLQHIRKSILQLRTDYDLAILNYGNKYDFKILKNNSTLARQMSHTIELYDYFHTIQIQFLKLQRADRILWTDINEKSIVSLKKDAAIVMTNLQELETITNLNSFNEDSTLIDILNDMSNYLKTAVSEKLPAIYVIKEDQLTGNRDQITRKTERYNQSLKWSNKNRKHIYELWNSSYPKFLQKHIQSY
;
A
#
# COMPACT_ATOMS: atom_id res chain seq x y z
N MET A 1 28.86 45.84 -16.32
CA MET A 1 27.77 45.95 -15.33
C MET A 1 26.49 46.24 -16.07
N PHE A 2 25.51 45.34 -16.00
CA PHE A 2 24.06 45.64 -15.93
C PHE A 2 23.39 44.29 -15.63
N GLY A 3 23.37 43.95 -14.34
CA GLY A 3 22.60 42.82 -13.85
C GLY A 3 21.12 43.16 -14.00
N GLN A 4 20.40 42.36 -14.76
CA GLN A 4 18.94 42.34 -14.69
C GLN A 4 18.55 41.83 -13.30
N LEU A 5 18.20 42.77 -12.42
CA LEU A 5 17.43 42.48 -11.23
C LEU A 5 16.12 41.83 -11.68
N LEU A 6 15.99 40.52 -11.41
CA LEU A 6 14.71 39.82 -11.41
C LEU A 6 13.81 40.55 -10.42
N ALA A 7 12.93 41.42 -10.93
CA ALA A 7 11.90 42.04 -10.12
C ALA A 7 11.07 40.91 -9.48
N ALA A 8 11.09 40.84 -8.15
CA ALA A 8 10.19 39.98 -7.40
C ALA A 8 8.76 40.33 -7.82
N GLN A 9 7.99 39.32 -8.22
CA GLN A 9 6.60 39.50 -8.61
C GLN A 9 5.85 40.05 -7.40
N LYS A 10 5.53 41.35 -7.42
CA LYS A 10 4.78 41.98 -6.33
C LYS A 10 3.39 41.39 -6.29
N VAL A 11 3.01 40.94 -5.11
CA VAL A 11 1.71 40.36 -4.85
C VAL A 11 0.94 41.34 -3.99
N ASP A 12 0.21 42.22 -4.67
CA ASP A 12 -0.40 43.38 -4.01
C ASP A 12 -1.81 43.08 -3.48
N THR A 13 -2.35 41.88 -3.76
CA THR A 13 -3.69 41.48 -3.33
C THR A 13 -3.71 40.08 -2.73
N ALA A 14 -4.65 39.84 -1.82
CA ALA A 14 -4.87 38.54 -1.22
C ALA A 14 -5.16 37.45 -2.29
N GLN A 15 -5.90 37.80 -3.35
CA GLN A 15 -6.16 36.89 -4.47
C GLN A 15 -4.88 36.55 -5.25
N SER A 16 -4.02 37.54 -5.54
CA SER A 16 -2.74 37.28 -6.22
C SER A 16 -1.80 36.41 -5.37
N TYR A 17 -1.87 36.54 -4.04
CA TYR A 17 -1.06 35.74 -3.11
C TYR A 17 -1.50 34.30 -3.13
N LEU A 18 -2.80 34.08 -3.03
CA LEU A 18 -3.36 32.75 -3.14
C LEU A 18 -3.03 32.08 -4.49
N LYS A 19 -3.13 32.81 -5.61
CA LYS A 19 -2.74 32.30 -6.94
C LYS A 19 -1.26 31.92 -7.01
N PHE A 20 -0.38 32.73 -6.42
CA PHE A 20 1.04 32.40 -6.33
C PHE A 20 1.26 31.09 -5.56
N ILE A 21 0.66 30.98 -4.37
CA ILE A 21 0.74 29.76 -3.53
C ILE A 21 0.20 28.54 -4.29
N ASP A 22 -0.97 28.66 -4.91
CA ASP A 22 -1.62 27.56 -5.63
C ASP A 22 -0.75 27.04 -6.80
N SER A 23 -0.11 27.95 -7.55
CA SER A 23 0.80 27.56 -8.64
C SER A 23 2.00 26.74 -8.16
N THR A 24 2.50 27.01 -6.94
CA THR A 24 3.59 26.20 -6.35
C THR A 24 3.09 24.85 -5.88
N HIS A 25 1.85 24.78 -5.42
CA HIS A 25 1.19 23.57 -4.93
C HIS A 25 0.85 22.59 -6.05
N GLU A 26 0.30 23.05 -7.18
CA GLU A 26 -0.04 22.20 -8.33
C GLU A 26 1.16 21.42 -8.87
N GLN A 27 2.34 22.07 -8.92
CA GLN A 27 3.57 21.42 -9.36
C GLN A 27 3.99 20.28 -8.44
N VAL A 28 3.85 20.46 -7.12
CA VAL A 28 4.17 19.44 -6.12
C VAL A 28 3.23 18.26 -6.27
N VAL A 29 1.92 18.50 -6.37
CA VAL A 29 0.91 17.44 -6.54
C VAL A 29 1.18 16.60 -7.78
N GLY A 30 1.40 17.23 -8.94
CA GLY A 30 1.71 16.52 -10.18
C GLY A 30 2.98 15.65 -10.08
N GLN A 31 4.01 16.12 -9.38
CA GLN A 31 5.26 15.37 -9.23
C GLN A 31 5.17 14.25 -8.19
N THR A 32 4.41 14.45 -7.11
CA THR A 32 4.09 13.38 -6.15
C THR A 32 3.40 12.23 -6.86
N TRP A 33 2.45 12.55 -7.74
CA TRP A 33 1.76 11.57 -8.55
C TRP A 33 2.66 10.82 -9.53
N ASN A 34 3.49 11.54 -10.29
CA ASN A 34 4.46 10.91 -11.21
C ASN A 34 5.39 9.91 -10.50
N TYR A 35 5.76 10.20 -9.25
CA TYR A 35 6.53 9.27 -8.43
C TYR A 35 5.70 8.05 -8.04
N MET A 36 4.50 8.24 -7.48
CA MET A 36 3.64 7.13 -7.06
C MET A 36 3.29 6.21 -8.23
N GLU A 37 2.95 6.76 -9.39
CA GLU A 37 2.70 6.01 -10.62
C GLU A 37 3.94 5.19 -11.03
N ALA A 38 5.13 5.79 -11.04
CA ALA A 38 6.36 5.10 -11.40
C ALA A 38 6.72 3.97 -10.43
N TYR A 39 6.53 4.20 -9.12
CA TYR A 39 6.79 3.21 -8.08
C TYR A 39 5.78 2.05 -8.18
N THR A 40 4.49 2.34 -8.28
CA THR A 40 3.47 1.28 -8.30
C THR A 40 3.45 0.50 -9.61
N ALA A 41 3.77 1.12 -10.73
CA ALA A 41 3.98 0.42 -12.00
C ALA A 41 5.30 -0.36 -12.06
N ARG A 42 6.09 -0.40 -10.97
CA ARG A 42 7.42 -1.05 -10.89
C ARG A 42 8.30 -0.69 -12.09
N LYS A 43 8.29 0.58 -12.50
CA LYS A 43 9.24 1.05 -13.54
C LYS A 43 10.66 0.81 -13.02
N ASN A 44 11.62 0.62 -13.92
CA ASN A 44 13.00 0.35 -13.52
C ASN A 44 13.55 1.37 -12.49
N ASP A 45 14.50 0.95 -11.65
CA ASP A 45 15.18 1.76 -10.63
C ASP A 45 15.50 3.19 -11.07
N ARG A 46 16.03 3.33 -12.29
CA ARG A 46 16.45 4.62 -12.83
C ARG A 46 15.25 5.56 -12.98
N ALA A 47 14.11 5.04 -13.43
CA ALA A 47 12.86 5.79 -13.54
C ALA A 47 12.35 6.20 -12.15
N ILE A 48 12.28 5.28 -11.18
CA ILE A 48 11.80 5.56 -9.82
C ILE A 48 12.71 6.60 -9.13
N LYS A 49 14.03 6.36 -9.11
CA LYS A 49 15.03 7.27 -8.54
C LYS A 49 14.98 8.64 -9.22
N GLY A 50 14.78 8.66 -10.54
CA GLY A 50 14.62 9.87 -11.34
C GLY A 50 13.39 10.70 -10.93
N GLN A 51 12.22 10.08 -10.80
CA GLN A 51 11.00 10.78 -10.37
C GLN A 51 11.10 11.28 -8.94
N ARG A 52 11.68 10.48 -8.02
CA ARG A 52 11.96 10.91 -6.64
C ARG A 52 12.81 12.18 -6.63
N LYS A 53 13.88 12.20 -7.44
CA LYS A 53 14.79 13.34 -7.49
C LYS A 53 14.13 14.60 -8.06
N ARG A 54 13.29 14.44 -9.09
CA ARG A 54 12.50 15.54 -9.65
C ARG A 54 11.55 16.13 -8.61
N LEU A 55 10.81 15.29 -7.90
CA LEU A 55 9.93 15.72 -6.82
C LEU A 55 10.70 16.44 -5.71
N GLU A 56 11.84 15.91 -5.27
CA GLU A 56 12.72 16.57 -4.29
C GLU A 56 13.11 17.99 -4.75
N ASN A 57 13.48 18.14 -6.03
CA ASN A 57 13.89 19.41 -6.60
C ASN A 57 12.72 20.40 -6.72
N VAL A 58 11.54 19.91 -7.09
CA VAL A 58 10.30 20.72 -7.18
C VAL A 58 9.92 21.25 -5.80
N LEU A 59 9.93 20.40 -4.78
CA LEU A 59 9.68 20.80 -3.39
C LEU A 59 10.69 21.84 -2.91
N LYS A 60 12.00 21.61 -3.12
CA LYS A 60 13.04 22.60 -2.77
C LYS A 60 12.86 23.93 -3.50
N SER A 61 12.45 23.90 -4.76
CA SER A 61 12.17 25.11 -5.53
C SER A 61 10.96 25.86 -4.97
N ALA A 62 9.86 25.14 -4.70
CA ALA A 62 8.65 25.70 -4.11
C ALA A 62 8.92 26.35 -2.75
N ILE A 63 9.65 25.65 -1.85
CA ILE A 63 10.03 26.17 -0.53
C ILE A 63 10.78 27.50 -0.69
N ARG A 64 11.83 27.54 -1.53
CA ARG A 64 12.61 28.76 -1.76
C ARG A 64 11.77 29.90 -2.33
N LYS A 65 10.80 29.60 -3.20
CA LYS A 65 9.89 30.62 -3.77
C LYS A 65 8.97 31.20 -2.69
N VAL A 66 8.36 30.33 -1.87
CA VAL A 66 7.45 30.74 -0.79
C VAL A 66 8.20 31.45 0.34
N GLU A 67 9.42 31.04 0.68
CA GLU A 67 10.24 31.74 1.67
C GLU A 67 10.59 33.17 1.25
N LYS A 68 10.94 33.35 -0.04
CA LYS A 68 11.38 34.64 -0.60
C LYS A 68 10.25 35.63 -0.84
N ILE A 69 9.02 35.17 -1.05
CA ILE A 69 7.92 36.10 -1.28
C ILE A 69 7.54 36.79 0.02
N GLU A 70 7.26 38.09 -0.06
CA GLU A 70 6.68 38.83 1.05
C GLU A 70 5.32 38.23 1.40
N ALA A 71 5.05 38.04 2.70
CA ALA A 71 3.81 37.44 3.13
C ALA A 71 2.69 38.48 3.06
N TYR A 72 1.67 38.20 2.26
CA TYR A 72 0.39 38.91 2.42
C TYR A 72 -0.32 38.44 3.71
N ASP A 73 -0.13 37.17 4.07
CA ASP A 73 -0.58 36.58 5.33
C ASP A 73 0.47 35.59 5.84
N GLU A 74 1.03 35.89 7.01
CA GLU A 74 2.07 35.07 7.62
C GLU A 74 1.58 33.69 8.06
N GLN A 75 0.33 33.56 8.48
CA GLN A 75 -0.22 32.26 8.91
C GLN A 75 -0.34 31.31 7.71
N LEU A 76 -0.85 31.81 6.58
CA LEU A 76 -0.90 31.03 5.34
C LEU A 76 0.51 30.68 4.88
N LYS A 77 1.45 31.64 4.87
CA LYS A 77 2.85 31.38 4.49
C LYS A 77 3.46 30.25 5.31
N MET A 78 3.32 30.30 6.64
CA MET A 78 3.84 29.28 7.55
C MET A 78 3.19 27.91 7.30
N ALA A 79 1.88 27.86 7.07
CA ALA A 79 1.17 26.62 6.78
C ALA A 79 1.66 25.98 5.46
N VAL A 80 1.86 26.79 4.41
CA VAL A 80 2.40 26.33 3.13
C VAL A 80 3.83 25.81 3.29
N ILE A 81 4.69 26.52 4.02
CA ILE A 81 6.06 26.08 4.30
C ILE A 81 6.06 24.75 5.08
N LYS A 82 5.18 24.60 6.08
CA LYS A 82 5.01 23.34 6.83
C LYS A 82 4.61 22.20 5.89
N TYR A 83 3.62 22.42 5.02
CA TYR A 83 3.17 21.44 4.03
C TYR A 83 4.32 21.00 3.11
N LEU A 84 5.07 21.95 2.53
CA LEU A 84 6.16 21.67 1.60
C LEU A 84 7.33 20.95 2.29
N ASN A 85 7.72 21.38 3.49
CA ASN A 85 8.79 20.74 4.26
C ASN A 85 8.41 19.33 4.72
N GLY A 86 7.16 19.11 5.13
CA GLY A 86 6.65 17.78 5.46
C GLY A 86 6.77 16.82 4.28
N ASN A 87 6.29 17.24 3.09
CA ASN A 87 6.44 16.44 1.87
C ASN A 87 7.91 16.21 1.50
N LEU A 88 8.78 17.22 1.66
CA LEU A 88 10.22 17.07 1.40
C LEU A 88 10.87 16.04 2.35
N SER A 89 10.44 16.00 3.61
CA SER A 89 10.89 14.98 4.57
C SER A 89 10.53 13.59 4.07
N ILE A 90 9.26 13.38 3.71
CA ILE A 90 8.75 12.10 3.16
C ILE A 90 9.59 11.62 1.97
N VAL A 91 9.91 12.54 1.05
CA VAL A 91 10.70 12.22 -0.15
C VAL A 91 12.16 11.84 0.19
N LYS A 92 12.72 12.44 1.24
CA LYS A 92 14.11 12.25 1.62
C LYS A 92 14.33 10.98 2.43
N ASN A 93 13.39 10.60 3.30
CA ASN A 93 13.56 9.44 4.17
C ASN A 93 12.72 8.27 3.69
N GLU A 94 11.40 8.41 3.68
CA GLU A 94 10.46 7.30 3.47
C GLU A 94 10.46 6.80 2.01
N PHE A 95 10.47 7.69 1.02
CA PHE A 95 10.65 7.28 -0.38
C PHE A 95 12.04 6.73 -0.70
N LEU A 96 13.06 7.10 0.09
CA LEU A 96 14.38 6.48 -0.03
C LEU A 96 14.37 5.07 0.56
N GLN A 97 13.70 4.88 1.70
CA GLN A 97 13.50 3.57 2.33
C GLN A 97 12.73 2.62 1.41
N LEU A 98 11.68 3.10 0.72
CA LEU A 98 10.97 2.27 -0.27
C LEU A 98 11.86 1.72 -1.37
N ILE A 99 12.85 2.50 -1.83
CA ILE A 99 13.84 2.06 -2.83
C ILE A 99 14.84 1.08 -2.22
N GLN A 100 15.12 1.19 -0.93
CA GLN A 100 16.02 0.26 -0.22
C GLN A 100 15.36 -1.08 0.11
N LEU A 101 14.04 -1.07 0.32
CA LEU A 101 13.23 -2.26 0.58
C LEU A 101 12.77 -2.98 -0.70
N GLU A 102 13.16 -2.49 -1.88
CA GLU A 102 12.77 -3.06 -3.17
C GLU A 102 13.48 -4.41 -3.36
N ASP A 103 12.89 -5.47 -2.79
CA ASP A 103 13.54 -6.78 -2.71
C ASP A 103 12.99 -7.79 -3.74
N GLN A 104 11.69 -7.83 -4.04
CA GLN A 104 11.06 -8.76 -5.01
C GLN A 104 9.63 -8.30 -5.42
N GLU A 105 9.06 -8.94 -6.46
CA GLU A 105 7.60 -8.95 -6.69
C GLU A 105 6.96 -10.22 -6.07
N PRO A 106 5.77 -10.12 -5.44
CA PRO A 106 5.00 -8.90 -5.13
C PRO A 106 5.61 -8.08 -3.98
N LEU A 107 5.15 -6.84 -3.77
CA LEU A 107 5.55 -5.97 -2.64
C LEU A 107 5.57 -6.76 -1.32
N SER A 108 6.64 -6.62 -0.55
CA SER A 108 6.74 -7.13 0.82
C SER A 108 5.74 -6.44 1.76
N MET A 109 5.42 -7.08 2.87
CA MET A 109 4.53 -6.50 3.89
C MET A 109 5.07 -5.16 4.41
N SER A 110 6.39 -5.07 4.62
CA SER A 110 7.07 -3.83 5.03
C SER A 110 6.98 -2.72 3.99
N GLU A 111 7.12 -3.04 2.69
CA GLU A 111 6.93 -2.05 1.61
C GLU A 111 5.50 -1.52 1.61
N ILE A 112 4.49 -2.40 1.75
CA ILE A 112 3.09 -1.98 1.72
C ILE A 112 2.73 -1.13 2.95
N GLU A 113 3.19 -1.53 4.14
CA GLU A 113 2.99 -0.76 5.37
C GLU A 113 3.63 0.62 5.28
N LEU A 114 4.84 0.72 4.71
CA LEU A 114 5.51 2.00 4.48
C LEU A 114 4.74 2.86 3.47
N LEU A 115 4.23 2.29 2.37
CA LEU A 115 3.37 3.01 1.42
C LEU A 115 2.11 3.56 2.08
N GLN A 116 1.44 2.77 2.93
CA GLN A 116 0.26 3.23 3.66
C GLN A 116 0.61 4.36 4.63
N HIS A 117 1.73 4.23 5.35
CA HIS A 117 2.21 5.29 6.24
C HIS A 117 2.47 6.58 5.48
N ILE A 118 3.20 6.52 4.36
CA ILE A 118 3.48 7.68 3.52
C ILE A 118 2.19 8.33 3.03
N ARG A 119 1.22 7.55 2.53
CA ARG A 119 -0.07 8.08 2.07
C ARG A 119 -0.83 8.80 3.17
N LYS A 120 -0.94 8.20 4.36
CA LYS A 120 -1.57 8.83 5.53
C LYS A 120 -0.88 10.15 5.89
N SER A 121 0.45 10.18 5.88
CA SER A 121 1.23 11.39 6.17
C SER A 121 1.01 12.48 5.12
N ILE A 122 1.01 12.15 3.83
CA ILE A 122 0.72 13.10 2.74
C ILE A 122 -0.72 13.63 2.84
N LEU A 123 -1.69 12.76 3.12
CA LEU A 123 -3.10 13.15 3.27
C LEU A 123 -3.30 14.08 4.47
N GLN A 124 -2.65 13.81 5.60
CA GLN A 124 -2.70 14.70 6.76
C GLN A 124 -2.11 16.07 6.43
N LEU A 125 -0.93 16.11 5.79
CA LEU A 125 -0.31 17.36 5.34
C LEU A 125 -1.24 18.13 4.39
N ARG A 126 -1.90 17.43 3.47
CA ARG A 126 -2.86 18.02 2.54
C ARG A 126 -4.08 18.58 3.26
N THR A 127 -4.60 17.87 4.24
CA THR A 127 -5.76 18.31 5.05
C THR A 127 -5.43 19.58 5.83
N ASP A 128 -4.26 19.61 6.48
CA ASP A 128 -3.76 20.82 7.17
C ASP A 128 -3.63 22.01 6.20
N TYR A 129 -3.08 21.77 5.00
CA TYR A 129 -2.95 22.79 3.96
C TYR A 129 -4.31 23.29 3.47
N ASP A 130 -5.24 22.40 3.16
CA ASP A 130 -6.58 22.78 2.66
C ASP A 130 -7.36 23.58 3.70
N LEU A 131 -7.24 23.23 4.98
CA LEU A 131 -7.81 24.01 6.07
C LEU A 131 -7.21 25.43 6.13
N ALA A 132 -5.90 25.57 5.95
CA ALA A 132 -5.26 26.89 5.91
C ALA A 132 -5.74 27.73 4.71
N ILE A 133 -5.95 27.11 3.55
CA ILE A 133 -6.51 27.78 2.36
C ILE A 133 -7.96 28.21 2.61
N LEU A 134 -8.79 27.37 3.24
CA LEU A 134 -10.17 27.73 3.59
C LEU A 134 -10.22 28.88 4.60
N ASN A 135 -9.38 28.83 5.63
CA ASN A 135 -9.29 29.91 6.62
C ASN A 135 -8.84 31.23 6.00
N TYR A 136 -7.86 31.18 5.08
CA TYR A 136 -7.44 32.34 4.31
C TYR A 136 -8.58 32.88 3.44
N GLY A 137 -9.28 31.99 2.73
CA GLY A 137 -10.44 32.36 1.91
C GLY A 137 -11.50 33.09 2.75
N ASN A 138 -11.88 32.53 3.90
CA ASN A 138 -12.85 33.15 4.81
C ASN A 138 -12.37 34.50 5.37
N LYS A 139 -11.08 34.61 5.71
CA LYS A 139 -10.49 35.85 6.27
C LYS A 139 -10.53 37.03 5.29
N TYR A 140 -10.46 36.75 4.00
CA TYR A 140 -10.41 37.76 2.94
C TYR A 140 -11.60 37.69 1.98
N ASP A 141 -12.72 37.08 2.42
CA ASP A 141 -14.00 36.99 1.71
C ASP A 141 -13.92 36.36 0.31
N PHE A 142 -13.09 35.33 0.15
CA PHE A 142 -13.00 34.51 -1.06
C PHE A 142 -13.77 33.19 -0.92
N LYS A 143 -14.50 32.84 -1.98
CA LYS A 143 -15.04 31.48 -2.15
C LYS A 143 -14.00 30.59 -2.83
N ILE A 144 -13.46 29.64 -2.07
CA ILE A 144 -12.55 28.61 -2.61
C ILE A 144 -13.40 27.53 -3.29
N LEU A 145 -13.17 27.33 -4.60
CA LEU A 145 -13.81 26.26 -5.35
C LEU A 145 -12.98 24.98 -5.24
N LYS A 146 -13.66 23.83 -5.11
CA LYS A 146 -12.98 22.53 -5.13
C LYS A 146 -12.38 22.28 -6.51
N ASN A 147 -11.10 21.92 -6.56
CA ASN A 147 -10.44 21.53 -7.80
C ASN A 147 -10.98 20.18 -8.28
N ASN A 148 -11.78 20.21 -9.35
CA ASN A 148 -12.37 19.04 -10.01
C ASN A 148 -11.73 18.77 -11.39
N SER A 149 -10.49 19.19 -11.60
CA SER A 149 -9.77 18.89 -12.85
C SER A 149 -9.71 17.38 -13.13
N THR A 150 -9.55 17.01 -14.39
CA THR A 150 -9.37 15.60 -14.80
C THR A 150 -8.21 14.95 -14.04
N LEU A 151 -7.09 15.66 -13.90
CA LEU A 151 -5.93 15.19 -13.14
C LEU A 151 -6.29 14.92 -11.67
N ALA A 152 -6.99 15.85 -11.01
CA ALA A 152 -7.40 15.68 -9.61
C ALA A 152 -8.34 14.47 -9.42
N ARG A 153 -9.25 14.23 -10.37
CA ARG A 153 -10.15 13.06 -10.35
C ARG A 153 -9.38 11.75 -10.54
N GLN A 154 -8.47 11.69 -11.52
CA GLN A 154 -7.63 10.52 -11.77
C GLN A 154 -6.73 10.17 -10.58
N MET A 155 -6.16 11.20 -9.93
CA MET A 155 -5.39 11.03 -8.69
C MET A 155 -6.23 10.45 -7.57
N SER A 156 -7.41 11.03 -7.31
CA SER A 156 -8.30 10.57 -6.25
C SER A 156 -8.69 9.10 -6.43
N HIS A 157 -9.11 8.74 -7.65
CA HIS A 157 -9.52 7.38 -7.99
C HIS A 157 -8.38 6.37 -7.80
N THR A 158 -7.18 6.72 -8.22
CA THR A 158 -6.06 5.78 -8.13
C THR A 158 -5.53 5.62 -6.71
N ILE A 159 -5.60 6.67 -5.89
CA ILE A 159 -5.32 6.55 -4.45
C ILE A 159 -6.28 5.54 -3.84
N GLU A 160 -7.59 5.68 -4.11
CA GLU A 160 -8.63 4.78 -3.62
C GLU A 160 -8.38 3.32 -4.07
N LEU A 161 -8.09 3.11 -5.35
CA LEU A 161 -7.76 1.80 -5.91
C LEU A 161 -6.56 1.16 -5.21
N TYR A 162 -5.46 1.90 -5.04
CA TYR A 162 -4.28 1.32 -4.44
C TYR A 162 -4.41 1.14 -2.93
N ASP A 163 -5.18 1.97 -2.23
CA ASP A 163 -5.46 1.77 -0.80
C ASP A 163 -6.27 0.50 -0.59
N TYR A 164 -7.28 0.28 -1.44
CA TYR A 164 -8.03 -0.96 -1.49
C TYR A 164 -7.11 -2.17 -1.77
N PHE A 165 -6.35 -2.12 -2.86
CA PHE A 165 -5.47 -3.22 -3.27
C PHE A 165 -4.44 -3.56 -2.19
N HIS A 166 -3.75 -2.56 -1.65
CA HIS A 166 -2.74 -2.76 -0.60
C HIS A 166 -3.34 -3.34 0.68
N THR A 167 -4.55 -2.93 1.04
CA THR A 167 -5.26 -3.48 2.20
C THR A 167 -5.48 -4.99 2.03
N ILE A 168 -5.97 -5.41 0.86
CA ILE A 168 -6.17 -6.84 0.56
C ILE A 168 -4.84 -7.58 0.46
N GLN A 169 -3.84 -7.00 -0.20
CA GLN A 169 -2.54 -7.61 -0.39
C GLN A 169 -1.84 -7.93 0.94
N ILE A 170 -1.94 -7.05 1.95
CA ILE A 170 -1.43 -7.36 3.30
C ILE A 170 -2.10 -8.60 3.87
N GLN A 171 -3.44 -8.70 3.77
CA GLN A 171 -4.16 -9.87 4.26
C GLN A 171 -3.74 -11.14 3.53
N PHE A 172 -3.62 -11.06 2.21
CA PHE A 172 -3.16 -12.19 1.40
C PHE A 172 -1.75 -12.64 1.80
N LEU A 173 -0.81 -11.71 2.01
CA LEU A 173 0.55 -12.01 2.45
C LEU A 173 0.60 -12.63 3.86
N LYS A 174 -0.27 -12.19 4.78
CA LYS A 174 -0.42 -12.80 6.11
C LYS A 174 -0.86 -14.27 5.98
N LEU A 175 -1.87 -14.55 5.17
CA LEU A 175 -2.33 -15.92 4.92
C LEU A 175 -1.27 -16.76 4.19
N GLN A 176 -0.56 -16.18 3.22
CA GLN A 176 0.54 -16.85 2.53
C GLN A 176 1.68 -17.22 3.50
N ARG A 177 1.99 -16.34 4.46
CA ARG A 177 2.96 -16.65 5.53
C ARG A 177 2.45 -17.77 6.43
N ALA A 178 1.17 -17.77 6.80
CA ALA A 178 0.55 -18.84 7.58
C ALA A 178 0.61 -20.19 6.85
N ASP A 179 0.35 -20.22 5.55
CA ASP A 179 0.53 -21.41 4.70
C ASP A 179 1.97 -21.92 4.71
N ARG A 180 2.95 -21.03 4.52
CA ARG A 180 4.38 -21.40 4.60
C ARG A 180 4.72 -21.97 5.96
N ILE A 181 4.32 -21.31 7.04
CA ILE A 181 4.54 -21.80 8.41
C ILE A 181 4.02 -23.23 8.54
N LEU A 182 2.83 -23.51 8.02
CA LEU A 182 2.23 -24.84 8.16
C LEU A 182 3.04 -25.94 7.44
N TRP A 183 3.40 -25.68 6.18
CA TRP A 183 3.93 -26.72 5.28
C TRP A 183 5.45 -26.81 5.19
N THR A 184 6.18 -25.78 5.61
CA THR A 184 7.64 -25.84 5.67
C THR A 184 8.07 -26.98 6.60
N ASP A 185 8.98 -27.81 6.09
CA ASP A 185 9.59 -28.96 6.77
C ASP A 185 8.58 -29.94 7.37
N ILE A 186 7.40 -30.08 6.75
CA ILE A 186 6.29 -30.92 7.25
C ILE A 186 6.71 -32.36 7.59
N ASN A 187 7.64 -32.93 6.81
CA ASN A 187 8.16 -34.28 7.01
C ASN A 187 9.04 -34.40 8.27
N GLU A 188 9.73 -33.34 8.66
CA GLU A 188 10.67 -33.31 9.79
C GLU A 188 10.02 -32.73 11.05
N LYS A 189 9.00 -31.91 10.89
CA LYS A 189 8.31 -31.21 11.97
C LYS A 189 7.65 -32.17 12.96
N SER A 190 7.80 -31.90 14.26
CA SER A 190 7.16 -32.68 15.32
C SER A 190 5.65 -32.41 15.39
N ILE A 191 4.89 -33.34 15.98
CA ILE A 191 3.44 -33.15 16.19
C ILE A 191 3.13 -31.93 17.06
N VAL A 192 3.96 -31.66 18.07
CA VAL A 192 3.80 -30.50 18.96
C VAL A 192 3.99 -29.20 18.18
N SER A 193 5.03 -29.11 17.35
CA SER A 193 5.25 -27.94 16.51
C SER A 193 4.12 -27.74 15.49
N LEU A 194 3.62 -28.83 14.89
CA LEU A 194 2.50 -28.75 13.95
C LEU A 194 1.20 -28.25 14.59
N LYS A 195 0.90 -28.69 15.82
CA LYS A 195 -0.28 -28.20 16.56
C LYS A 195 -0.13 -26.72 16.92
N LYS A 196 1.07 -26.27 17.28
CA LYS A 196 1.37 -24.85 17.52
C LYS A 196 1.19 -24.02 16.25
N ASP A 197 1.73 -24.48 15.13
CA ASP A 197 1.60 -23.79 13.84
C ASP A 197 0.14 -23.69 13.40
N ALA A 198 -0.63 -24.78 13.56
CA ALA A 198 -2.07 -24.78 13.29
C ALA A 198 -2.83 -23.75 14.14
N ALA A 199 -2.48 -23.59 15.42
CA ALA A 199 -3.07 -22.57 16.29
C ALA A 199 -2.76 -21.15 15.79
N ILE A 200 -1.51 -20.88 15.36
CA ILE A 200 -1.12 -19.60 14.77
C ILE A 200 -1.94 -19.31 13.50
N VAL A 201 -2.11 -20.31 12.62
CA VAL A 201 -2.94 -20.16 11.42
C VAL A 201 -4.38 -19.80 11.78
N MET A 202 -4.97 -20.48 12.78
CA MET A 202 -6.34 -20.20 13.22
C MET A 202 -6.49 -18.79 13.82
N THR A 203 -5.52 -18.31 14.60
CA THR A 203 -5.52 -16.93 15.09
C THR A 203 -5.50 -15.92 13.95
N ASN A 204 -4.64 -16.11 12.95
CA ASN A 204 -4.59 -15.22 11.78
C ASN A 204 -5.91 -15.22 10.97
N LEU A 205 -6.57 -16.39 10.88
CA LEU A 205 -7.87 -16.50 10.22
C LEU A 205 -8.97 -15.76 10.98
N GLN A 206 -8.96 -15.81 12.31
CA GLN A 206 -9.88 -15.05 13.15
C GLN A 206 -9.65 -13.54 13.04
N GLU A 207 -8.39 -13.09 13.02
CA GLU A 207 -8.08 -11.68 12.77
C GLU A 207 -8.65 -11.21 11.42
N LEU A 208 -8.53 -12.03 10.37
CA LEU A 208 -9.09 -11.71 9.06
C LEU A 208 -10.62 -11.61 9.09
N GLU A 209 -11.27 -12.45 9.88
CA GLU A 209 -12.71 -12.37 10.13
C GLU A 209 -13.13 -11.10 10.87
N THR A 210 -12.24 -10.41 11.59
CA THR A 210 -12.55 -9.10 12.20
C THR A 210 -12.39 -7.91 11.24
N ILE A 211 -11.76 -8.12 10.08
CA ILE A 211 -11.53 -7.11 9.04
C ILE A 211 -12.70 -7.11 8.01
N THR A 212 -13.75 -7.90 8.26
CA THR A 212 -14.85 -8.35 7.35
C THR A 212 -15.82 -7.30 6.80
N ASN A 213 -15.44 -6.03 6.74
CA ASN A 213 -16.11 -5.05 5.86
C ASN A 213 -15.23 -4.67 4.66
N LEU A 214 -14.42 -5.61 4.15
CA LEU A 214 -13.79 -5.44 2.84
C LEU A 214 -14.90 -5.63 1.79
N ASN A 215 -15.46 -4.51 1.34
CA ASN A 215 -16.45 -4.48 0.26
C ASN A 215 -15.75 -4.69 -1.09
N SER A 216 -16.49 -5.12 -2.11
CA SER A 216 -15.98 -5.07 -3.49
C SER A 216 -15.55 -3.65 -3.87
N PHE A 217 -14.50 -3.54 -4.69
CA PHE A 217 -14.09 -2.24 -5.21
C PHE A 217 -14.89 -1.95 -6.48
N ASN A 218 -15.79 -0.97 -6.43
CA ASN A 218 -16.70 -0.65 -7.52
C ASN A 218 -17.41 -1.91 -8.06
N GLU A 219 -18.01 -2.69 -7.15
CA GLU A 219 -18.72 -3.95 -7.44
C GLU A 219 -17.82 -5.11 -7.92
N ASP A 220 -16.50 -4.90 -8.09
CA ASP A 220 -15.54 -5.94 -8.44
C ASP A 220 -15.03 -6.69 -7.20
N SER A 221 -15.49 -7.94 -7.02
CA SER A 221 -15.12 -8.80 -5.88
C SER A 221 -13.85 -9.63 -6.10
N THR A 222 -13.21 -9.54 -7.29
CA THR A 222 -12.15 -10.47 -7.73
C THR A 222 -11.08 -10.73 -6.66
N LEU A 223 -10.56 -9.69 -6.01
CA LEU A 223 -9.49 -9.85 -5.03
C LEU A 223 -9.97 -10.39 -3.69
N ILE A 224 -11.20 -10.07 -3.29
CA ILE A 224 -11.82 -10.57 -2.05
C ILE A 224 -12.13 -12.05 -2.20
N ASP A 225 -12.64 -12.47 -3.35
CA ASP A 225 -12.98 -13.87 -3.60
C ASP A 225 -11.73 -14.75 -3.48
N ILE A 226 -10.59 -14.30 -4.03
CA ILE A 226 -9.31 -15.01 -3.90
C ILE A 226 -8.81 -15.04 -2.44
N LEU A 227 -8.98 -13.95 -1.70
CA LEU A 227 -8.64 -13.90 -0.28
C LEU A 227 -9.48 -14.89 0.54
N ASN A 228 -10.78 -14.97 0.23
CA ASN A 228 -11.72 -15.91 0.84
C ASN A 228 -11.35 -17.36 0.49
N ASP A 229 -10.97 -17.64 -0.75
CA ASP A 229 -10.49 -18.95 -1.17
C ASP A 229 -9.25 -19.38 -0.39
N MET A 230 -8.27 -18.47 -0.19
CA MET A 230 -7.09 -18.74 0.63
C MET A 230 -7.46 -19.00 2.10
N SER A 231 -8.39 -18.21 2.65
CA SER A 231 -8.89 -18.38 4.01
C SER A 231 -9.57 -19.74 4.19
N ASN A 232 -10.48 -20.10 3.28
CA ASN A 232 -11.20 -21.37 3.28
C ASN A 232 -10.26 -22.58 3.09
N TYR A 233 -9.28 -22.44 2.21
CA TYR A 233 -8.22 -23.43 2.04
C TYR A 233 -7.46 -23.66 3.36
N LEU A 234 -7.01 -22.60 4.04
CA LEU A 234 -6.28 -22.72 5.30
C LEU A 234 -7.15 -23.30 6.43
N LYS A 235 -8.42 -22.90 6.51
CA LYS A 235 -9.40 -23.50 7.44
C LYS A 235 -9.48 -25.00 7.22
N THR A 236 -9.71 -25.42 5.97
CA THR A 236 -9.82 -26.84 5.58
C THR A 236 -8.51 -27.59 5.83
N ALA A 237 -7.36 -26.98 5.54
CA ALA A 237 -6.05 -27.56 5.79
C ALA A 237 -5.91 -27.92 7.28
N VAL A 238 -6.24 -26.97 8.17
CA VAL A 238 -6.13 -27.15 9.62
C VAL A 238 -7.18 -28.12 10.17
N SER A 239 -8.45 -27.95 9.82
CA SER A 239 -9.55 -28.69 10.43
C SER A 239 -9.69 -30.12 9.91
N GLU A 240 -9.36 -30.36 8.64
CA GLU A 240 -9.61 -31.66 8.00
C GLU A 240 -8.35 -32.39 7.55
N LYS A 241 -7.32 -31.68 7.05
CA LYS A 241 -6.18 -32.33 6.40
C LYS A 241 -5.02 -32.62 7.36
N LEU A 242 -4.74 -31.72 8.29
CA LEU A 242 -3.74 -31.92 9.34
C LEU A 242 -4.04 -33.09 10.29
N PRO A 243 -5.28 -33.37 10.70
CA PRO A 243 -5.57 -34.53 11.54
C PRO A 243 -5.03 -35.86 10.97
N ALA A 244 -5.09 -36.05 9.65
CA ALA A 244 -4.51 -37.24 9.00
C ALA A 244 -2.97 -37.30 9.12
N ILE A 245 -2.31 -36.13 9.18
CA ILE A 245 -0.87 -36.01 9.37
C ILE A 245 -0.48 -36.29 10.83
N TYR A 246 -1.30 -35.82 11.79
CA TYR A 246 -1.06 -36.05 13.21
C TYR A 246 -1.02 -37.53 13.57
N VAL A 247 -1.94 -38.32 13.02
CA VAL A 247 -2.01 -39.77 13.25
C VAL A 247 -0.68 -40.46 12.88
N ILE A 248 -0.12 -40.17 11.70
CA ILE A 248 1.17 -40.75 11.28
C ILE A 248 2.32 -40.29 12.19
N LYS A 249 2.33 -39.02 12.60
CA LYS A 249 3.38 -38.47 13.47
C LYS A 249 3.32 -39.05 14.89
N GLU A 250 2.12 -39.35 15.40
CA GLU A 250 1.91 -39.97 16.71
C GLU A 250 2.30 -41.46 16.71
N ASP A 251 1.95 -42.18 15.65
CA ASP A 251 2.37 -43.57 15.45
C ASP A 251 3.90 -43.73 15.35
N GLN A 252 4.58 -42.77 14.70
CA GLN A 252 6.04 -42.73 14.65
C GLN A 252 6.68 -42.60 16.04
N LEU A 253 6.03 -41.89 16.97
CA LEU A 253 6.52 -41.70 18.34
C LEU A 253 6.21 -42.90 19.25
N THR A 254 5.03 -43.51 19.09
CA THR A 254 4.55 -44.60 19.94
C THR A 254 4.96 -46.00 19.45
N GLY A 255 5.43 -46.10 18.20
CA GLY A 255 5.77 -47.38 17.57
C GLY A 255 4.56 -48.20 17.14
N ASN A 256 3.34 -47.67 17.26
CA ASN A 256 2.11 -48.35 16.83
C ASN A 256 2.01 -48.39 15.30
N ARG A 257 2.08 -49.58 14.72
CA ARG A 257 2.12 -49.81 13.27
C ARG A 257 0.79 -50.31 12.67
N ASP A 258 -0.32 -50.17 13.40
CA ASP A 258 -1.61 -50.65 12.93
C ASP A 258 -2.07 -49.93 11.66
N GLN A 259 -2.44 -50.70 10.63
CA GLN A 259 -2.95 -50.22 9.33
C GLN A 259 -2.09 -49.15 8.61
N ILE A 260 -0.75 -49.29 8.63
CA ILE A 260 0.22 -48.38 7.97
C ILE A 260 -0.24 -47.94 6.58
N THR A 261 -0.63 -48.86 5.69
CA THR A 261 -0.97 -48.54 4.29
C THR A 261 -2.11 -47.51 4.17
N ARG A 262 -3.18 -47.65 4.94
CA ARG A 262 -4.33 -46.73 4.90
C ARG A 262 -3.97 -45.36 5.47
N LYS A 263 -3.16 -45.32 6.52
CA LYS A 263 -2.71 -44.08 7.15
C LYS A 263 -1.74 -43.32 6.24
N THR A 264 -0.80 -44.02 5.60
CA THR A 264 0.13 -43.46 4.61
C THR A 264 -0.62 -42.92 3.39
N GLU A 265 -1.65 -43.62 2.91
CA GLU A 265 -2.47 -43.13 1.80
C GLU A 265 -3.19 -41.82 2.16
N ARG A 266 -3.82 -41.74 3.35
CA ARG A 266 -4.46 -40.51 3.82
C ARG A 266 -3.48 -39.36 3.97
N TYR A 267 -2.28 -39.62 4.51
CA TYR A 267 -1.19 -38.64 4.60
C TYR A 267 -0.83 -38.08 3.22
N ASN A 268 -0.58 -38.96 2.25
CA ASN A 268 -0.23 -38.59 0.88
C ASN A 268 -1.37 -37.82 0.19
N GLN A 269 -2.62 -38.21 0.41
CA GLN A 269 -3.79 -37.49 -0.10
C GLN A 269 -3.90 -36.08 0.48
N SER A 270 -3.68 -35.89 1.79
CA SER A 270 -3.64 -34.56 2.42
C SER A 270 -2.55 -33.67 1.82
N LEU A 271 -1.33 -34.19 1.62
CA LEU A 271 -0.25 -33.44 0.98
C LEU A 271 -0.56 -33.09 -0.48
N LYS A 272 -1.08 -34.05 -1.25
CA LYS A 272 -1.45 -33.84 -2.66
C LYS A 272 -2.56 -32.79 -2.79
N TRP A 273 -3.57 -32.86 -1.93
CA TRP A 273 -4.65 -31.86 -1.87
C TRP A 273 -4.07 -30.48 -1.55
N SER A 274 -3.19 -30.39 -0.54
CA SER A 274 -2.58 -29.13 -0.14
C SER A 274 -1.78 -28.50 -1.29
N ASN A 275 -0.85 -29.26 -1.88
CA ASN A 275 -0.02 -28.79 -2.98
C ASN A 275 -0.84 -28.31 -4.19
N LYS A 276 -1.93 -29.02 -4.53
CA LYS A 276 -2.83 -28.62 -5.62
C LYS A 276 -3.52 -27.29 -5.36
N ASN A 277 -4.11 -27.12 -4.17
CA ASN A 277 -4.85 -25.91 -3.82
C ASN A 277 -3.93 -24.70 -3.66
N ARG A 278 -2.77 -24.88 -3.01
CA ARG A 278 -1.74 -23.83 -2.87
C ARG A 278 -1.30 -23.28 -4.21
N LYS A 279 -0.96 -24.18 -5.14
CA LYS A 279 -0.56 -23.81 -6.50
C LYS A 279 -1.66 -23.02 -7.20
N HIS A 280 -2.90 -23.53 -7.16
CA HIS A 280 -4.04 -22.89 -7.79
C HIS A 280 -4.29 -21.48 -7.27
N ILE A 281 -4.33 -21.30 -5.94
CA ILE A 281 -4.62 -19.99 -5.32
C ILE A 281 -3.52 -18.98 -5.62
N TYR A 282 -2.24 -19.39 -5.57
CA TYR A 282 -1.12 -18.51 -5.90
C TYR A 282 -1.11 -18.11 -7.38
N GLU A 283 -1.40 -19.04 -8.29
CA GLU A 283 -1.57 -18.73 -9.71
C GLU A 283 -2.75 -17.79 -9.96
N LEU A 284 -3.87 -18.01 -9.27
CA LEU A 284 -5.06 -17.17 -9.36
C LEU A 284 -4.78 -15.75 -8.87
N TRP A 285 -4.14 -15.59 -7.71
CA TRP A 285 -3.72 -14.28 -7.21
C TRP A 285 -2.81 -13.57 -8.20
N ASN A 286 -1.70 -14.22 -8.60
CA ASN A 286 -0.67 -13.62 -9.46
C ASN A 286 -1.19 -13.23 -10.84
N SER A 287 -2.18 -13.94 -11.37
CA SER A 287 -2.78 -13.63 -12.66
C SER A 287 -3.93 -12.63 -12.59
N SER A 288 -4.58 -12.47 -11.43
CA SER A 288 -5.77 -11.64 -11.27
C SER A 288 -5.46 -10.23 -10.79
N TYR A 289 -4.52 -10.06 -9.84
CA TYR A 289 -4.24 -8.72 -9.30
C TYR A 289 -3.72 -7.72 -10.35
N PRO A 290 -2.84 -8.08 -11.31
CA PRO A 290 -2.40 -7.13 -12.33
C PRO A 290 -3.55 -6.70 -13.23
N LYS A 291 -4.45 -7.63 -13.58
CA LYS A 291 -5.64 -7.35 -14.41
C LYS A 291 -6.63 -6.47 -13.68
N PHE A 292 -6.83 -6.71 -12.39
CA PHE A 292 -7.66 -5.88 -11.52
C PHE A 292 -7.14 -4.44 -11.51
N LEU A 293 -5.84 -4.25 -11.24
CA LEU A 293 -5.23 -2.92 -11.25
C LEU A 293 -5.35 -2.26 -12.62
N GLN A 294 -5.03 -2.96 -13.71
CA GLN A 294 -5.13 -2.42 -15.07
C GLN A 294 -6.55 -1.98 -15.41
N LYS A 295 -7.55 -2.82 -15.14
CA LYS A 295 -8.99 -2.53 -15.38
C LYS A 295 -9.43 -1.25 -14.67
N HIS A 296 -9.05 -1.12 -13.40
CA HIS A 296 -9.51 0.00 -12.57
C HIS A 296 -8.68 1.27 -12.77
N ILE A 297 -7.43 1.18 -13.24
CA ILE A 297 -6.65 2.36 -13.66
C ILE A 297 -7.19 2.95 -14.97
N GLN A 298 -7.60 2.12 -15.94
CA GLN A 298 -8.04 2.57 -17.27
C GLN A 298 -9.48 3.10 -17.32
N SER A 299 -10.26 2.91 -16.26
CA SER A 299 -11.67 3.31 -16.19
C SER A 299 -11.87 4.84 -16.01
N TYR A 300 -10.78 5.63 -15.90
CA TYR A 300 -10.78 7.08 -15.66
C TYR A 300 -9.63 7.79 -16.40
#